data_AF-A0A8J8FX33-F1
#
_entry.id   AF-A0A8J8FX33-F1
#
_cell.length_a   1.000
_cell.length_b   1.000
_cell.length_c   1.000
_cell.angle_alpha   90.00
_cell.angle_beta   90.00
_cell.angle_gamma   90.00
#
_symmetry.space_group_name_H-M   'P 1'
#
loop_
_entity.id
_entity.type
_entity.pdbx_description
1 polymer ?
#
loop_
_entity_poly.entity_id
_entity_poly.type
_entity_poly.pdbx_seq_one_letter_code
_entity_poly.pdbx_strand_id
1 'polypeptide(L)'
;MSENEYKMYKELLELLEKRREENEIDKENYEELKERYTEKLEIAKEFAEKRKATPRMKVAGAQTISDTVASFAGSVTINGGNVDRDIRVAGSAKFSDDIICNNLKAAGSVRSAGNITAHGNVKTSGSFKCEGFLHADYDVNVAGSCKVGSEVLIGGKFGSSGSFSCGGDLQAENGIRIAGSSKVEGNMLSQSTVSLAGRTQIEGNLVGEDVGINKDVVAHRLKRSRPSIVKGSVFGTKEVILRNTIVEQDVKGVFVEIGPFSEVKGTVYYVEKVDIDDKAKLHKEPVKISYEKLKL
;
A
#
# COMPACT_ATOMS: atom_id res chain seq x y z
N MET A 1 -21.94 22.70 -17.74
CA MET A 1 -22.94 21.72 -18.16
C MET A 1 -23.30 20.79 -17.01
N SER A 2 -24.60 20.55 -16.76
CA SER A 2 -25.13 19.83 -15.59
C SER A 2 -25.52 18.39 -15.95
N GLU A 3 -25.59 17.50 -14.94
CA GLU A 3 -26.07 16.12 -15.09
C GLU A 3 -27.48 16.04 -15.72
N ASN A 4 -28.25 17.14 -15.60
CA ASN A 4 -29.55 17.31 -16.23
C ASN A 4 -29.46 17.47 -17.75
N GLU A 5 -28.38 18.02 -18.31
CA GLU A 5 -28.23 18.18 -19.77
C GLU A 5 -27.90 16.84 -20.45
N TYR A 6 -27.10 15.98 -19.82
CA TYR A 6 -26.89 14.60 -20.32
C TYR A 6 -28.20 13.82 -20.37
N LYS A 7 -28.99 13.89 -19.28
CA LYS A 7 -30.31 13.25 -19.20
C LYS A 7 -31.29 13.84 -20.23
N MET A 8 -31.29 15.16 -20.40
CA MET A 8 -32.11 15.86 -21.39
C MET A 8 -31.78 15.47 -22.84
N TYR A 9 -30.50 15.42 -23.23
CA TYR A 9 -30.14 15.01 -24.60
C TYR A 9 -30.45 13.54 -24.87
N LYS A 10 -30.35 12.68 -23.85
CA LYS A 10 -30.76 11.27 -23.96
C LYS A 10 -32.28 11.15 -24.20
N GLU A 11 -33.08 11.88 -23.41
CA GLU A 11 -34.54 11.92 -23.56
C GLU A 11 -34.97 12.54 -24.91
N LEU A 12 -34.24 13.56 -25.40
CA LEU A 12 -34.49 14.17 -26.72
C LEU A 12 -34.24 13.20 -27.88
N LEU A 13 -33.20 12.36 -27.80
CA LEU A 13 -32.94 11.33 -28.80
C LEU A 13 -34.03 10.25 -28.81
N GLU A 14 -34.48 9.81 -27.63
CA GLU A 14 -35.59 8.85 -27.51
C GLU A 14 -36.92 9.41 -28.06
N LEU A 15 -37.19 10.70 -27.82
CA LEU A 15 -38.35 11.41 -28.39
C LEU A 15 -38.25 11.57 -29.91
N LEU A 16 -37.05 11.86 -30.44
CA LEU A 16 -36.81 11.98 -31.87
C LEU A 16 -37.06 10.66 -32.60
N GLU A 17 -36.67 9.53 -31.99
CA GLU A 17 -36.92 8.20 -32.53
C GLU A 17 -38.41 7.85 -32.58
N LYS A 18 -39.18 8.15 -31.53
CA LYS A 18 -40.63 7.97 -31.52
C LYS A 18 -41.35 8.79 -32.60
N ARG A 19 -40.99 10.06 -32.76
CA ARG A 19 -41.58 10.93 -33.79
C ARG A 19 -41.30 10.46 -35.22
N ARG A 20 -40.17 9.78 -35.44
CA ARG A 20 -39.88 9.12 -36.71
C ARG A 20 -40.76 7.89 -36.94
N GLU A 21 -40.95 7.06 -35.91
CA GLU A 21 -41.84 5.89 -35.98
C GLU A 21 -43.29 6.28 -36.24
N GLU A 22 -43.72 7.43 -35.72
CA GLU A 22 -45.04 8.02 -35.94
C GLU A 22 -45.15 8.79 -37.28
N ASN A 23 -44.11 8.79 -38.13
CA ASN A 23 -44.01 9.53 -39.40
C ASN A 23 -44.23 11.05 -39.28
N GLU A 24 -43.97 11.65 -38.11
CA GLU A 24 -44.16 13.09 -37.86
C GLU A 24 -42.99 13.96 -38.38
N ILE A 25 -41.87 13.35 -38.79
CA ILE A 25 -40.65 14.04 -39.20
C ILE A 25 -40.08 13.40 -40.48
N ASP A 26 -39.70 14.25 -41.43
CA ASP A 26 -39.03 13.83 -42.67
C ASP A 26 -37.65 13.23 -42.41
N LYS A 27 -37.26 12.26 -43.25
CA LYS A 27 -36.00 11.50 -43.08
C LYS A 27 -34.75 12.40 -43.00
N GLU A 28 -34.71 13.46 -43.80
CA GLU A 28 -33.58 14.40 -43.88
C GLU A 28 -33.47 15.25 -42.60
N ASN A 29 -34.60 15.81 -42.13
CA ASN A 29 -34.67 16.53 -40.86
C ASN A 29 -34.38 15.64 -39.64
N TYR A 30 -34.78 14.37 -39.68
CA TYR A 30 -34.46 13.41 -38.64
C TYR A 30 -32.95 13.14 -38.56
N GLU A 31 -32.28 12.95 -39.71
CA GLU A 31 -30.85 12.68 -39.77
C GLU A 31 -30.03 13.86 -39.24
N GLU A 32 -30.35 15.10 -39.65
CA GLU A 32 -29.68 16.31 -39.15
C GLU A 32 -29.87 16.52 -37.64
N LEU A 33 -31.10 16.35 -37.12
CA LEU A 33 -31.39 16.53 -35.70
C LEU A 33 -30.76 15.42 -34.85
N LYS A 34 -30.74 14.18 -35.37
CA LYS A 34 -30.09 13.05 -34.71
C LYS A 34 -28.60 13.33 -34.53
N GLU A 35 -27.93 13.72 -35.61
CA GLU A 35 -26.49 13.98 -35.61
C GLU A 35 -26.11 15.11 -34.63
N ARG A 36 -26.88 16.21 -34.64
CA ARG A 36 -26.69 17.34 -33.72
C ARG A 36 -26.94 16.99 -32.25
N TYR A 37 -27.93 16.14 -31.96
CA TYR A 37 -28.21 15.71 -30.58
C TYR A 37 -27.23 14.66 -30.09
N THR A 38 -26.72 13.77 -30.95
CA THR A 38 -25.67 12.82 -30.59
C THR A 38 -24.36 13.53 -30.25
N GLU A 39 -23.94 14.53 -31.03
CA GLU A 39 -22.72 15.29 -30.75
C GLU A 39 -22.81 16.01 -29.40
N LYS A 40 -23.94 16.65 -29.11
CA LYS A 40 -24.18 17.31 -27.82
C LYS A 40 -24.27 16.33 -26.64
N LEU A 41 -24.79 15.13 -26.86
CA LEU A 41 -24.83 14.07 -25.86
C LEU A 41 -23.42 13.58 -25.53
N GLU A 42 -22.56 13.38 -26.53
CA GLU A 42 -21.16 12.97 -26.34
C GLU A 42 -20.38 14.02 -25.56
N ILE A 43 -20.50 15.30 -25.95
CA ILE A 43 -19.91 16.41 -25.19
C ILE A 43 -20.44 16.42 -23.75
N ALA A 44 -21.75 16.32 -23.54
CA ALA A 44 -22.32 16.29 -22.19
C ALA A 44 -21.83 15.09 -21.36
N LYS A 45 -21.64 13.93 -21.99
CA LYS A 45 -21.09 12.72 -21.36
C LYS A 45 -19.64 12.94 -20.94
N GLU A 46 -18.77 13.47 -21.81
CA GLU A 46 -17.39 13.79 -21.47
C GLU A 46 -17.30 14.79 -20.31
N PHE A 47 -18.13 15.83 -20.30
CA PHE A 47 -18.17 16.80 -19.21
C PHE A 47 -18.68 16.21 -17.89
N ALA A 48 -19.67 15.29 -17.96
CA ALA A 48 -20.17 14.59 -16.79
C ALA A 48 -19.13 13.63 -16.21
N GLU A 49 -18.39 12.90 -17.06
CA GLU A 49 -17.27 12.04 -16.67
C GLU A 49 -16.12 12.86 -16.06
N LYS A 50 -15.72 13.98 -16.68
CA LYS A 50 -14.72 14.92 -16.11
C LYS A 50 -15.15 15.46 -14.75
N ARG A 51 -16.44 15.77 -14.54
CA ARG A 51 -16.98 16.22 -13.25
C ARG A 51 -17.02 15.13 -12.19
N LYS A 52 -17.26 13.87 -12.57
CA LYS A 52 -17.12 12.72 -11.66
C LYS A 52 -15.65 12.49 -11.29
N ALA A 53 -14.74 12.73 -12.23
CA ALA A 53 -13.30 12.62 -12.02
C ALA A 53 -12.71 13.78 -11.19
N THR A 54 -13.40 14.93 -11.09
CA THR A 54 -12.88 16.06 -10.30
C THR A 54 -13.09 15.79 -8.80
N PRO A 55 -12.02 15.73 -7.99
CA PRO A 55 -12.12 15.42 -6.57
C PRO A 55 -12.88 16.52 -5.83
N ARG A 56 -14.00 16.16 -5.23
CA ARG A 56 -14.74 17.07 -4.34
C ARG A 56 -14.09 17.06 -2.96
N MET A 57 -13.68 18.23 -2.49
CA MET A 57 -13.01 18.42 -1.21
C MET A 57 -13.91 19.21 -0.26
N LYS A 58 -14.14 18.68 0.94
CA LYS A 58 -14.76 19.40 2.06
C LYS A 58 -13.67 19.65 3.09
N VAL A 59 -13.40 20.93 3.36
CA VAL A 59 -12.31 21.32 4.27
C VAL A 59 -12.90 22.03 5.48
N ALA A 60 -12.45 21.61 6.65
CA ALA A 60 -12.65 22.34 7.90
C ALA A 60 -11.33 23.05 8.24
N GLY A 61 -11.27 24.36 8.01
CA GLY A 61 -10.09 25.20 8.28
C GLY A 61 -9.60 25.96 7.04
N ALA A 62 -8.48 26.67 7.19
CA ALA A 62 -7.86 27.38 6.07
C ALA A 62 -7.35 26.39 5.01
N GLN A 63 -7.54 26.74 3.74
CA GLN A 63 -7.07 25.97 2.60
C GLN A 63 -6.25 26.85 1.66
N THR A 64 -5.22 26.26 1.07
CA THR A 64 -4.43 26.86 0.01
C THR A 64 -4.32 25.82 -1.09
N ILE A 65 -4.95 26.09 -2.23
CA ILE A 65 -4.95 25.20 -3.39
C ILE A 65 -4.28 25.97 -4.51
N SER A 66 -3.10 25.50 -4.92
CA SER A 66 -2.41 25.93 -6.13
C SER A 66 -2.50 24.85 -7.20
N ASP A 67 -1.90 25.09 -8.36
CA ASP A 67 -1.85 24.11 -9.44
C ASP A 67 -1.09 22.84 -9.05
N THR A 68 -0.15 22.93 -8.10
CA THR A 68 0.74 21.82 -7.70
C THR A 68 0.48 21.29 -6.29
N VAL A 69 -0.10 22.10 -5.40
CA VAL A 69 -0.23 21.76 -3.97
C VAL A 69 -1.63 22.09 -3.48
N ALA A 70 -2.26 21.12 -2.83
CA ALA A 70 -3.46 21.28 -2.03
C ALA A 70 -3.10 21.15 -0.54
N SER A 71 -2.97 22.30 0.14
CA SER A 71 -2.61 22.39 1.55
C SER A 71 -3.83 22.74 2.42
N PHE A 72 -4.02 21.99 3.50
CA PHE A 72 -5.16 22.13 4.40
C PHE A 72 -4.66 22.26 5.84
N ALA A 73 -4.98 23.38 6.48
CA ALA A 73 -4.56 23.65 7.86
C ALA A 73 -5.33 22.82 8.90
N GLY A 74 -6.54 22.38 8.57
CA GLY A 74 -7.37 21.56 9.45
C GLY A 74 -7.64 20.17 8.87
N SER A 75 -8.89 19.71 8.98
CA SER A 75 -9.28 18.39 8.49
C SER A 75 -9.91 18.48 7.10
N VAL A 76 -9.62 17.50 6.24
CA VAL A 76 -10.15 17.44 4.88
C VAL A 76 -10.84 16.10 4.65
N THR A 77 -12.00 16.15 3.98
CA THR A 77 -12.64 14.99 3.39
C THR A 77 -12.62 15.14 1.88
N ILE A 78 -12.02 14.18 1.17
CA ILE A 78 -12.03 14.12 -0.29
C ILE A 78 -12.84 12.90 -0.68
N ASN A 79 -13.76 13.07 -1.63
CA ASN A 79 -14.62 11.96 -2.04
C ASN A 79 -13.89 10.87 -2.82
N GLY A 80 -12.68 11.12 -3.33
CA GLY A 80 -11.92 10.23 -4.21
C GLY A 80 -11.64 10.89 -5.55
N GLY A 81 -11.00 10.14 -6.46
CA GLY A 81 -10.61 10.57 -7.79
C GLY A 81 -9.14 10.98 -7.89
N ASN A 82 -8.78 11.56 -9.03
CA ASN A 82 -7.41 12.02 -9.27
C ASN A 82 -7.25 13.48 -8.85
N VAL A 83 -6.37 13.72 -7.87
CA VAL A 83 -6.05 15.06 -7.37
C VAL A 83 -4.92 15.71 -8.16
N ASP A 84 -4.06 14.91 -8.82
CA ASP A 84 -2.89 15.34 -9.61
C ASP A 84 -2.02 16.42 -8.93
N ARG A 85 -2.03 16.46 -7.59
CA ARG A 85 -1.33 17.44 -6.76
C ARG A 85 -0.74 16.79 -5.53
N ASP A 86 0.16 17.52 -4.89
CA ASP A 86 0.59 17.23 -3.53
C ASP A 86 -0.54 17.54 -2.55
N ILE A 87 -0.96 16.54 -1.77
CA ILE A 87 -1.90 16.71 -0.67
C ILE A 87 -1.12 16.91 0.62
N ARG A 88 -1.29 18.07 1.25
CA ARG A 88 -0.67 18.39 2.55
C ARG A 88 -1.75 18.70 3.57
N VAL A 89 -1.81 17.94 4.66
CA VAL A 89 -2.83 18.08 5.69
C VAL A 89 -2.16 18.25 7.04
N ALA A 90 -2.34 19.41 7.68
CA ALA A 90 -1.85 19.61 9.05
C ALA A 90 -2.74 18.88 10.08
N GLY A 91 -4.04 18.74 9.81
CA GLY A 91 -4.97 17.94 10.60
C GLY A 91 -5.12 16.51 10.08
N SER A 92 -6.36 16.04 9.97
CA SER A 92 -6.68 14.68 9.51
C SER A 92 -7.28 14.65 8.11
N ALA A 93 -6.91 13.65 7.32
CA ALA A 93 -7.41 13.43 5.97
C ALA A 93 -8.37 12.23 5.96
N LYS A 94 -9.54 12.39 5.33
CA LYS A 94 -10.47 11.31 5.04
C LYS A 94 -10.69 11.19 3.54
N PHE A 95 -10.43 10.03 2.98
CA PHE A 95 -10.74 9.68 1.60
C PHE A 95 -11.93 8.73 1.61
N SER A 96 -13.03 9.12 0.96
CA SER A 96 -14.26 8.31 0.94
C SER A 96 -14.23 7.20 -0.10
N ASP A 97 -13.32 7.28 -1.06
CA ASP A 97 -13.15 6.37 -2.19
C ASP A 97 -11.67 6.39 -2.61
N ASP A 98 -11.34 5.71 -3.71
CA ASP A 98 -10.00 5.62 -4.27
C ASP A 98 -9.41 7.01 -4.55
N ILE A 99 -8.14 7.21 -4.20
CA ILE A 99 -7.44 8.48 -4.38
C ILE A 99 -6.13 8.28 -5.14
N ILE A 100 -5.93 9.12 -6.14
CA ILE A 100 -4.66 9.24 -6.87
C ILE A 100 -4.10 10.64 -6.60
N CYS A 101 -2.84 10.72 -6.19
CA CYS A 101 -2.16 11.99 -5.91
C CYS A 101 -0.67 11.91 -6.22
N ASN A 102 0.01 13.05 -6.23
CA ASN A 102 1.46 13.08 -6.38
C ASN A 102 2.11 12.68 -5.06
N ASN A 103 2.14 13.59 -4.08
CA ASN A 103 2.61 13.28 -2.74
C ASN A 103 1.47 13.36 -1.73
N LEU A 104 1.49 12.52 -0.70
CA LEU A 104 0.56 12.58 0.42
C LEU A 104 1.31 12.83 1.73
N LYS A 105 1.11 14.00 2.32
CA LYS A 105 1.68 14.35 3.63
C LYS A 105 0.59 14.72 4.62
N ALA A 106 0.52 14.02 5.75
CA ALA A 106 -0.40 14.34 6.84
C ALA A 106 0.33 14.41 8.18
N ALA A 107 0.16 15.50 8.93
CA ALA A 107 0.67 15.58 10.29
C ALA A 107 -0.26 14.85 11.29
N GLY A 108 -1.57 14.84 11.04
CA GLY A 108 -2.54 14.06 11.81
C GLY A 108 -2.74 12.64 11.25
N SER A 109 -4.00 12.20 11.21
CA SER A 109 -4.36 10.85 10.75
C SER A 109 -4.88 10.84 9.33
N VAL A 110 -4.59 9.79 8.58
CA VAL A 110 -5.14 9.52 7.25
C VAL A 110 -6.06 8.32 7.32
N ARG A 111 -7.26 8.43 6.79
CA ARG A 111 -8.19 7.31 6.64
C ARG A 111 -8.74 7.26 5.21
N SER A 112 -8.48 6.19 4.49
CA SER A 112 -9.08 5.91 3.19
C SER A 112 -10.02 4.72 3.28
N ALA A 113 -11.24 4.87 2.74
CA ALA A 113 -12.17 3.77 2.54
C ALA A 113 -11.86 2.97 1.26
N GLY A 114 -11.23 3.61 0.27
CA GLY A 114 -10.74 2.97 -0.96
C GLY A 114 -9.22 2.83 -0.97
N ASN A 115 -8.68 2.62 -2.16
CA ASN A 115 -7.27 2.49 -2.47
C ASN A 115 -6.55 3.84 -2.45
N ILE A 116 -5.26 3.83 -2.12
CA ILE A 116 -4.41 5.02 -2.22
C ILE A 116 -3.29 4.72 -3.22
N THR A 117 -3.21 5.53 -4.27
CA THR A 117 -2.11 5.53 -5.23
C THR A 117 -1.40 6.88 -5.16
N ALA A 118 -0.11 6.87 -4.80
CA ALA A 118 0.72 8.06 -4.74
C ALA A 118 1.90 7.94 -5.72
N HIS A 119 2.00 8.83 -6.69
CA HIS A 119 3.15 8.87 -7.62
C HIS A 119 4.45 9.35 -6.97
N GLY A 120 4.36 9.76 -5.71
CA GLY A 120 5.40 10.36 -4.91
C GLY A 120 5.54 9.64 -3.57
N ASN A 121 5.92 10.42 -2.55
CA ASN A 121 6.09 9.92 -1.20
C ASN A 121 4.79 10.00 -0.40
N VAL A 122 4.59 9.04 0.50
CA VAL A 122 3.54 9.07 1.51
C VAL A 122 4.17 9.26 2.89
N LYS A 123 3.84 10.34 3.59
CA LYS A 123 4.36 10.65 4.92
C LYS A 123 3.24 10.98 5.88
N THR A 124 3.14 10.24 6.98
CA THR A 124 2.16 10.51 8.02
C THR A 124 2.79 10.46 9.41
N SER A 125 2.57 11.52 10.19
CA SER A 125 3.05 11.57 11.58
C SER A 125 2.08 10.89 12.55
N GLY A 126 0.78 10.90 12.26
CA GLY A 126 -0.23 10.21 13.05
C GLY A 126 -0.53 8.80 12.54
N SER A 127 -1.81 8.40 12.63
CA SER A 127 -2.25 7.06 12.21
C SER A 127 -2.62 7.03 10.74
N PHE A 128 -2.23 5.98 10.03
CA PHE A 128 -2.59 5.72 8.65
C PHE A 128 -3.49 4.50 8.57
N LYS A 129 -4.67 4.65 7.95
CA LYS A 129 -5.56 3.55 7.68
C LYS A 129 -6.04 3.58 6.23
N CYS A 130 -5.81 2.51 5.50
CA CYS A 130 -6.36 2.27 4.17
C CYS A 130 -7.13 0.95 4.22
N GLU A 131 -8.43 0.94 3.88
CA GLU A 131 -9.17 -0.34 3.83
C GLU A 131 -8.81 -1.14 2.56
N GLY A 132 -8.43 -0.47 1.47
CA GLY A 132 -7.98 -1.07 0.21
C GLY A 132 -6.47 -1.35 0.18
N PHE A 133 -5.87 -1.22 -1.01
CA PHE A 133 -4.42 -1.30 -1.21
C PHE A 133 -3.73 0.06 -1.07
N LEU A 134 -2.43 0.02 -0.80
CA LEU A 134 -1.56 1.19 -0.81
C LEU A 134 -0.47 0.99 -1.87
N HIS A 135 -0.44 1.88 -2.87
CA HIS A 135 0.63 1.97 -3.84
C HIS A 135 1.36 3.31 -3.72
N ALA A 136 2.70 3.26 -3.70
CA ALA A 136 3.54 4.44 -3.76
C ALA A 136 4.77 4.19 -4.62
N ASP A 137 5.06 5.09 -5.58
CA ASP A 137 6.23 4.96 -6.45
C ASP A 137 7.54 5.20 -5.69
N TYR A 138 7.51 5.99 -4.61
CA TYR A 138 8.67 6.33 -3.77
C TYR A 138 8.47 5.87 -2.32
N ASP A 139 8.98 6.62 -1.34
CA ASP A 139 9.03 6.18 0.05
C ASP A 139 7.70 6.37 0.77
N VAL A 140 7.39 5.42 1.66
CA VAL A 140 6.28 5.50 2.61
C VAL A 140 6.83 5.51 4.02
N ASN A 141 6.57 6.59 4.77
CA ASN A 141 6.99 6.72 6.16
C ASN A 141 5.81 7.03 7.08
N VAL A 142 5.55 6.13 8.02
CA VAL A 142 4.47 6.26 9.01
C VAL A 142 5.05 6.25 10.42
N ALA A 143 5.01 7.40 11.10
CA ALA A 143 5.52 7.49 12.47
C ALA A 143 4.58 6.82 13.49
N GLY A 144 3.25 6.94 13.29
CA GLY A 144 2.24 6.32 14.14
C GLY A 144 1.89 4.89 13.74
N SER A 145 0.63 4.50 13.99
CA SER A 145 0.09 3.21 13.56
C SER A 145 -0.24 3.21 12.07
N CYS A 146 0.01 2.12 11.37
CA CYS A 146 -0.32 1.93 9.97
C CYS A 146 -1.12 0.64 9.79
N LYS A 147 -2.31 0.74 9.20
CA LYS A 147 -3.15 -0.41 8.84
C LYS A 147 -3.57 -0.33 7.38
N VAL A 148 -3.24 -1.35 6.61
CA VAL A 148 -3.68 -1.54 5.23
C VAL A 148 -4.48 -2.83 5.15
N GLY A 149 -5.70 -2.75 4.62
CA GLY A 149 -6.64 -3.88 4.61
C GLY A 149 -6.31 -4.93 3.55
N SER A 150 -5.66 -4.52 2.45
CA SER A 150 -5.24 -5.40 1.37
C SER A 150 -3.71 -5.41 1.26
N GLU A 151 -3.15 -5.11 0.09
CA GLU A 151 -1.71 -5.16 -0.20
C GLU A 151 -1.03 -3.79 -0.09
N VAL A 152 0.28 -3.82 0.09
CA VAL A 152 1.15 -2.64 0.09
C VAL A 152 2.26 -2.84 -0.93
N LEU A 153 2.32 -1.98 -1.95
CA LEU A 153 3.34 -2.00 -3.00
C LEU A 153 4.08 -0.67 -3.05
N ILE A 154 5.40 -0.71 -2.85
CA ILE A 154 6.23 0.48 -2.67
C ILE A 154 7.47 0.39 -3.56
N GLY A 155 7.66 1.34 -4.47
CA GLY A 155 8.90 1.44 -5.28
C GLY A 155 10.09 1.99 -4.48
N GLY A 156 9.83 2.73 -3.40
CA GLY A 156 10.86 3.21 -2.48
C GLY A 156 11.06 2.30 -1.26
N LYS A 157 11.34 2.96 -0.14
CA LYS A 157 11.50 2.35 1.18
C LYS A 157 10.20 2.43 1.98
N PHE A 158 9.85 1.35 2.65
CA PHE A 158 8.79 1.35 3.66
C PHE A 158 9.36 1.54 5.07
N GLY A 159 8.87 2.55 5.79
CA GLY A 159 9.23 2.85 7.16
C GLY A 159 8.01 2.96 8.06
N SER A 160 7.93 2.16 9.12
CA SER A 160 6.91 2.31 10.17
C SER A 160 7.53 2.29 11.56
N SER A 161 7.35 3.36 12.32
CA SER A 161 7.88 3.45 13.69
C SER A 161 6.92 2.87 14.72
N GLY A 162 5.61 2.92 14.47
CA GLY A 162 4.57 2.38 15.34
C GLY A 162 4.16 0.95 14.99
N SER A 163 2.89 0.62 15.24
CA SER A 163 2.33 -0.68 14.86
C SER A 163 1.98 -0.73 13.37
N PHE A 164 2.35 -1.81 12.70
CA PHE A 164 2.00 -2.05 11.29
C PHE A 164 1.10 -3.29 11.16
N SER A 165 0.05 -3.19 10.33
CA SER A 165 -0.82 -4.29 9.96
C SER A 165 -1.12 -4.26 8.47
N CYS A 166 -0.89 -5.38 7.78
CA CYS A 166 -1.23 -5.60 6.38
C CYS A 166 -2.12 -6.85 6.26
N GLY A 167 -3.26 -6.75 5.58
CA GLY A 167 -4.16 -7.87 5.33
C GLY A 167 -3.74 -8.77 4.15
N GLY A 168 -2.78 -8.31 3.34
CA GLY A 168 -2.18 -9.09 2.25
C GLY A 168 -0.66 -9.00 2.27
N ASP A 169 -0.08 -8.94 1.07
CA ASP A 169 1.36 -8.88 0.87
C ASP A 169 1.91 -7.46 1.10
N LEU A 170 3.11 -7.37 1.65
CA LEU A 170 3.92 -6.14 1.71
C LEU A 170 5.13 -6.30 0.79
N GLN A 171 5.24 -5.44 -0.21
CA GLN A 171 6.34 -5.40 -1.16
C GLN A 171 6.98 -4.00 -1.17
N ALA A 172 8.30 -3.93 -0.97
CA ALA A 172 9.05 -2.68 -1.12
C ALA A 172 10.39 -2.91 -1.82
N GLU A 173 10.71 -2.15 -2.86
CA GLU A 173 11.96 -2.38 -3.61
C GLU A 173 13.20 -2.01 -2.77
N ASN A 174 13.21 -0.82 -2.15
CA ASN A 174 14.38 -0.25 -1.49
C ASN A 174 14.45 -0.51 0.04
N GLY A 175 13.73 -1.53 0.51
CA GLY A 175 13.82 -2.00 1.88
C GLY A 175 12.61 -1.73 2.76
N ILE A 176 12.49 -2.52 3.82
CA ILE A 176 11.40 -2.49 4.80
C ILE A 176 12.02 -2.28 6.18
N ARG A 177 11.61 -1.22 6.88
CA ARG A 177 12.00 -0.97 8.28
C ARG A 177 10.77 -0.78 9.14
N ILE A 178 10.55 -1.70 10.07
CA ILE A 178 9.47 -1.60 11.06
C ILE A 178 10.07 -1.65 12.45
N ALA A 179 9.91 -0.58 13.23
CA ALA A 179 10.48 -0.49 14.57
C ALA A 179 9.54 -1.00 15.68
N GLY A 180 8.23 -0.89 15.45
CA GLY A 180 7.19 -1.37 16.37
C GLY A 180 6.65 -2.75 15.98
N SER A 181 5.53 -3.14 16.60
CA SER A 181 4.91 -4.44 16.32
C SER A 181 4.38 -4.52 14.88
N SER A 182 4.59 -5.63 14.19
CA SER A 182 4.08 -5.84 12.83
C SER A 182 3.23 -7.10 12.71
N LYS A 183 2.16 -7.04 11.89
CA LYS A 183 1.36 -8.19 11.46
C LYS A 183 1.18 -8.12 9.94
N VAL A 184 1.58 -9.17 9.23
CA VAL A 184 1.38 -9.32 7.78
C VAL A 184 0.70 -10.66 7.54
N GLU A 185 -0.49 -10.63 6.96
CA GLU A 185 -1.28 -11.84 6.67
C GLU A 185 -0.84 -12.55 5.38
N GLY A 186 -0.06 -11.87 4.53
CA GLY A 186 0.59 -12.45 3.36
C GLY A 186 2.12 -12.55 3.50
N ASN A 187 2.80 -12.38 2.37
CA ASN A 187 4.26 -12.34 2.24
C ASN A 187 4.82 -10.95 2.53
N MET A 188 6.07 -10.90 2.97
CA MET A 188 6.86 -9.68 3.08
C MET A 188 8.07 -9.79 2.17
N LEU A 189 8.11 -8.99 1.12
CA LEU A 189 9.10 -9.06 0.06
C LEU A 189 9.85 -7.74 -0.08
N SER A 190 11.16 -7.81 -0.19
CA SER A 190 12.01 -6.66 -0.46
C SER A 190 13.19 -7.06 -1.33
N GLN A 191 13.60 -6.18 -2.24
CA GLN A 191 14.81 -6.39 -3.04
C GLN A 191 16.09 -5.99 -2.27
N SER A 192 15.94 -5.22 -1.19
CA SER A 192 17.03 -4.78 -0.32
C SER A 192 16.80 -5.25 1.13
N THR A 193 17.25 -4.48 2.13
CA THR A 193 17.21 -4.83 3.54
C THR A 193 15.80 -4.84 4.15
N VAL A 194 15.47 -5.90 4.88
CA VAL A 194 14.31 -6.00 5.77
C VAL A 194 14.77 -5.98 7.22
N SER A 195 14.41 -4.94 7.96
CA SER A 195 14.75 -4.74 9.37
C SER A 195 13.48 -4.62 10.21
N LEU A 196 13.21 -5.66 10.99
CA LEU A 196 12.01 -5.77 11.81
C LEU A 196 12.42 -5.80 13.28
N ALA A 197 12.03 -4.77 14.03
CA ALA A 197 12.21 -4.74 15.48
C ALA A 197 10.86 -4.89 16.18
N GLY A 198 10.89 -5.43 17.39
CA GLY A 198 9.68 -5.72 18.15
C GLY A 198 8.99 -7.00 17.69
N ARG A 199 7.75 -7.17 18.14
CA ARG A 199 6.97 -8.39 17.88
C ARG A 199 6.44 -8.38 16.46
N THR A 200 6.86 -9.35 15.66
CA THR A 200 6.45 -9.51 14.28
C THR A 200 5.69 -10.81 14.07
N GLN A 201 4.59 -10.78 13.33
CA GLN A 201 3.86 -11.95 12.87
C GLN A 201 3.68 -11.89 11.36
N ILE A 202 4.26 -12.84 10.64
CA ILE A 202 4.15 -12.97 9.19
C ILE A 202 3.58 -14.36 8.90
N GLU A 203 2.44 -14.41 8.23
CA GLU A 203 1.78 -15.67 7.88
C GLU A 203 2.38 -16.31 6.62
N GLY A 204 2.90 -15.50 5.69
CA GLY A 204 3.60 -15.96 4.49
C GLY A 204 5.13 -16.00 4.65
N ASN A 205 5.82 -15.85 3.52
CA ASN A 205 7.28 -15.85 3.44
C ASN A 205 7.85 -14.46 3.74
N LEU A 206 9.08 -14.44 4.25
CA LEU A 206 9.88 -13.23 4.43
C LEU A 206 11.10 -13.28 3.53
N VAL A 207 11.18 -12.36 2.58
CA VAL A 207 12.21 -12.34 1.53
C VAL A 207 12.88 -10.98 1.51
N GLY A 208 14.20 -10.96 1.53
CA GLY A 208 15.02 -9.76 1.47
C GLY A 208 16.41 -10.06 0.89
N GLU A 209 17.20 -9.01 0.67
CA GLU A 209 18.64 -9.18 0.46
C GLU A 209 19.33 -9.46 1.80
N ASP A 210 19.10 -8.57 2.76
CA ASP A 210 19.49 -8.73 4.16
C ASP A 210 18.23 -8.76 5.03
N VAL A 211 18.02 -9.85 5.77
CA VAL A 211 16.86 -10.02 6.65
C VAL A 211 17.30 -10.01 8.10
N GLY A 212 16.83 -9.03 8.86
CA GLY A 212 17.12 -8.90 10.28
C GLY A 212 15.85 -8.79 11.11
N ILE A 213 15.59 -9.77 11.98
CA ILE A 213 14.55 -9.69 13.01
C ILE A 213 15.21 -9.52 14.37
N ASN A 214 14.92 -8.40 15.03
CA ASN A 214 15.46 -8.00 16.34
C ASN A 214 17.01 -7.94 16.39
N LYS A 215 17.66 -7.69 15.25
CA LYS A 215 19.14 -7.53 15.14
C LYS A 215 19.69 -6.43 16.05
N ASP A 216 18.99 -5.30 16.19
CA ASP A 216 19.49 -4.18 16.99
C ASP A 216 18.96 -4.19 18.44
N VAL A 217 18.20 -5.23 18.84
CA VAL A 217 17.57 -5.29 20.16
C VAL A 217 18.46 -6.04 21.14
N VAL A 218 18.78 -5.39 22.26
CA VAL A 218 19.60 -5.98 23.34
C VAL A 218 18.94 -7.26 23.88
N ALA A 219 19.68 -8.36 23.94
CA ALA A 219 19.19 -9.70 24.31
C ALA A 219 18.42 -9.74 25.66
N HIS A 220 18.80 -8.91 26.63
CA HIS A 220 18.07 -8.81 27.90
C HIS A 220 16.62 -8.34 27.76
N ARG A 221 16.32 -7.48 26.77
CA ARG A 221 14.94 -7.07 26.46
C ARG A 221 14.14 -8.19 25.80
N LEU A 222 14.82 -9.06 25.04
CA LEU A 222 14.18 -10.16 24.32
C LEU A 222 13.69 -11.28 25.23
N LYS A 223 14.40 -11.57 26.34
CA LYS A 223 14.04 -12.65 27.29
C LYS A 223 12.63 -12.55 27.87
N ARG A 224 12.07 -11.34 27.97
CA ARG A 224 10.71 -11.10 28.50
C ARG A 224 9.67 -10.86 27.40
N SER A 225 10.11 -10.70 26.16
CA SER A 225 9.21 -10.44 25.03
C SER A 225 8.76 -11.74 24.38
N ARG A 226 7.49 -11.78 23.96
CA ARG A 226 6.99 -12.86 23.11
C ARG A 226 7.79 -12.92 21.80
N PRO A 227 8.10 -14.13 21.30
CA PRO A 227 8.85 -14.28 20.07
C PRO A 227 8.07 -13.71 18.88
N SER A 228 8.82 -13.27 17.88
CA SER A 228 8.29 -13.06 16.53
C SER A 228 8.00 -14.40 15.87
N ILE A 229 7.02 -14.45 14.97
CA ILE A 229 6.60 -15.68 14.28
C ILE A 229 6.58 -15.42 12.78
N VAL A 230 7.28 -16.26 12.03
CA VAL A 230 7.19 -16.35 10.58
C VAL A 230 6.70 -17.76 10.25
N LYS A 231 5.48 -17.89 9.73
CA LYS A 231 4.91 -19.20 9.39
C LYS A 231 5.42 -19.75 8.06
N GLY A 232 5.80 -18.87 7.14
CA GLY A 232 6.49 -19.27 5.92
C GLY A 232 7.98 -19.47 6.12
N SER A 233 8.70 -19.44 5.01
CA SER A 233 10.16 -19.50 4.95
C SER A 233 10.78 -18.11 5.05
N VAL A 234 12.00 -18.03 5.57
CA VAL A 234 12.81 -16.81 5.59
C VAL A 234 13.94 -16.95 4.58
N PHE A 235 14.07 -15.99 3.67
CA PHE A 235 15.07 -16.00 2.63
C PHE A 235 15.80 -14.67 2.56
N GLY A 236 17.13 -14.71 2.71
CA GLY A 236 18.04 -13.60 2.49
C GLY A 236 19.02 -13.94 1.38
N THR A 237 19.20 -13.09 0.36
CA THR A 237 20.25 -13.35 -0.66
C THR A 237 21.66 -13.14 -0.14
N LYS A 238 21.83 -12.42 0.99
CA LYS A 238 23.11 -12.19 1.66
C LYS A 238 23.05 -12.66 3.11
N GLU A 239 22.45 -11.88 3.99
CA GLU A 239 22.46 -12.12 5.43
C GLU A 239 21.05 -12.42 5.96
N VAL A 240 20.94 -13.39 6.86
CA VAL A 240 19.74 -13.62 7.67
C VAL A 240 20.11 -13.67 9.15
N ILE A 241 19.65 -12.70 9.94
CA ILE A 241 19.85 -12.65 11.39
C ILE A 241 18.49 -12.70 12.09
N LEU A 242 18.28 -13.74 12.90
CA LEU A 242 17.03 -13.99 13.60
C LEU A 242 17.24 -14.06 15.10
N ARG A 243 16.64 -13.15 15.86
CA ARG A 243 16.68 -13.15 17.34
C ARG A 243 15.27 -13.20 17.91
N ASN A 244 15.05 -14.06 18.92
CA ASN A 244 13.75 -14.29 19.53
C ASN A 244 12.63 -14.50 18.48
N THR A 245 12.90 -15.37 17.50
CA THR A 245 12.02 -15.59 16.34
C THR A 245 11.76 -17.07 16.12
N ILE A 246 10.50 -17.42 15.88
CA ILE A 246 10.08 -18.76 15.47
C ILE A 246 9.84 -18.75 13.96
N VAL A 247 10.54 -19.61 13.23
CA VAL A 247 10.32 -19.86 11.80
C VAL A 247 9.76 -21.27 11.65
N GLU A 248 8.57 -21.39 11.05
CA GLU A 248 7.91 -22.69 10.92
C GLU A 248 8.39 -23.52 9.74
N GLN A 249 8.98 -22.88 8.72
CA GLN A 249 9.58 -23.54 7.57
C GLN A 249 11.09 -23.32 7.53
N ASP A 250 11.65 -23.16 6.34
CA ASP A 250 13.08 -23.13 6.11
C ASP A 250 13.65 -21.71 6.24
N VAL A 251 14.94 -21.64 6.56
CA VAL A 251 15.71 -20.40 6.56
C VAL A 251 16.83 -20.55 5.54
N LYS A 252 17.02 -19.57 4.64
CA LYS A 252 18.06 -19.61 3.60
C LYS A 252 18.84 -18.30 3.57
N GLY A 253 20.17 -18.38 3.57
CA GLY A 253 21.06 -17.21 3.43
C GLY A 253 22.47 -17.56 2.99
N VAL A 254 23.27 -16.57 2.57
CA VAL A 254 24.73 -16.78 2.44
C VAL A 254 25.35 -16.90 3.82
N PHE A 255 25.00 -15.94 4.67
CA PHE A 255 25.31 -15.88 6.09
C PHE A 255 24.03 -16.02 6.89
N VAL A 256 23.96 -16.99 7.79
CA VAL A 256 22.80 -17.19 8.66
C VAL A 256 23.22 -17.14 10.12
N GLU A 257 22.65 -16.22 10.88
CA GLU A 257 22.79 -16.13 12.34
C GLU A 257 21.44 -16.44 12.99
N ILE A 258 21.38 -17.54 13.72
CA ILE A 258 20.25 -17.87 14.59
C ILE A 258 20.63 -17.50 16.01
N GLY A 259 20.26 -16.29 16.41
CA GLY A 259 20.54 -15.79 17.75
C GLY A 259 19.61 -16.36 18.84
N PRO A 260 19.74 -15.86 20.07
CA PRO A 260 19.14 -16.48 21.25
C PRO A 260 17.61 -16.47 21.20
N PHE A 261 16.99 -17.51 21.78
CA PHE A 261 15.54 -17.71 21.88
C PHE A 261 14.82 -17.86 20.54
N SER A 262 15.57 -18.09 19.45
CA SER A 262 15.00 -18.40 18.15
C SER A 262 14.77 -19.91 17.99
N GLU A 263 13.71 -20.28 17.29
CA GLU A 263 13.39 -21.68 16.97
C GLU A 263 13.13 -21.81 15.46
N VAL A 264 13.83 -22.73 14.79
CA VAL A 264 13.58 -23.04 13.37
C VAL A 264 13.08 -24.47 13.30
N LYS A 265 11.83 -24.64 12.84
CA LYS A 265 11.20 -25.96 12.67
C LYS A 265 11.60 -26.64 11.35
N GLY A 266 11.87 -25.85 10.31
CA GLY A 266 12.40 -26.37 9.04
C GLY A 266 13.91 -26.53 9.07
N THR A 267 14.51 -26.46 7.90
CA THR A 267 15.96 -26.61 7.70
C THR A 267 16.61 -25.24 7.53
N VAL A 268 17.78 -25.06 8.15
CA VAL A 268 18.63 -23.89 7.92
C VAL A 268 19.59 -24.20 6.78
N TYR A 269 19.48 -23.49 5.66
CA TYR A 269 20.39 -23.59 4.54
C TYR A 269 21.33 -22.39 4.50
N TYR A 270 22.62 -22.64 4.40
CA TYR A 270 23.65 -21.60 4.37
C TYR A 270 24.71 -21.87 3.31
N VAL A 271 25.39 -20.83 2.82
CA VAL A 271 26.45 -21.00 1.80
C VAL A 271 27.85 -20.85 2.41
N GLU A 272 28.10 -19.77 3.14
CA GLU A 272 29.43 -19.46 3.66
C GLU A 272 29.55 -19.78 5.15
N LYS A 273 28.74 -19.13 5.98
CA LYS A 273 28.79 -19.27 7.44
C LYS A 273 27.38 -19.43 8.02
N VAL A 274 27.27 -20.31 9.00
CA VAL A 274 26.15 -20.36 9.93
C VAL A 274 26.67 -20.14 11.35
N ASP A 275 25.96 -19.32 12.12
CA ASP A 275 26.24 -19.03 13.52
C ASP A 275 24.97 -19.28 14.34
N ILE A 276 25.05 -20.10 15.37
CA ILE A 276 23.89 -20.57 16.13
C ILE A 276 24.20 -20.38 17.61
N ASP A 277 23.38 -19.57 18.28
CA ASP A 277 23.48 -19.34 19.71
C ASP A 277 23.05 -20.60 20.49
N ASP A 278 23.69 -20.87 21.64
CA ASP A 278 23.38 -22.03 22.48
C ASP A 278 21.91 -22.09 22.94
N LYS A 279 21.20 -20.95 22.94
CA LYS A 279 19.78 -20.85 23.31
C LYS A 279 18.84 -20.95 22.11
N ALA A 280 19.36 -21.09 20.91
CA ALA A 280 18.56 -21.34 19.73
C ALA A 280 18.18 -22.83 19.65
N LYS A 281 17.01 -23.11 19.05
CA LYS A 281 16.52 -24.48 18.85
C LYS A 281 16.32 -24.76 17.37
N LEU A 282 17.05 -25.75 16.86
CA LEU A 282 16.89 -26.23 15.50
C LEU A 282 16.31 -27.64 15.54
N HIS A 283 15.30 -27.91 14.71
CA HIS A 283 14.69 -29.24 14.61
C HIS A 283 15.44 -30.15 13.62
N LYS A 284 16.20 -29.55 12.71
CA LYS A 284 17.03 -30.23 11.71
C LYS A 284 18.43 -29.64 11.73
N GLU A 285 19.41 -30.45 11.34
CA GLU A 285 20.79 -29.98 11.19
C GLU A 285 20.90 -28.95 10.05
N PRO A 286 21.71 -27.88 10.23
CA PRO A 286 21.99 -26.93 9.16
C PRO A 286 22.64 -27.61 7.96
N VAL A 287 22.20 -27.25 6.75
CA VAL A 287 22.69 -27.82 5.50
C VAL A 287 23.45 -26.77 4.70
N LYS A 288 24.72 -27.05 4.42
CA LYS A 288 25.52 -26.21 3.52
C LYS A 288 25.09 -26.44 2.07
N ILE A 289 24.83 -25.36 1.33
CA ILE A 289 24.41 -25.38 -0.07
C ILE A 289 25.34 -24.54 -0.96
N SER A 290 25.29 -24.75 -2.27
CA SER A 290 25.97 -23.89 -3.24
C SER A 290 25.18 -22.60 -3.50
N TYR A 291 25.87 -21.55 -3.97
CA TYR A 291 25.25 -20.29 -4.38
C TYR A 291 24.12 -20.47 -5.41
N GLU A 292 24.23 -21.45 -6.30
CA GLU A 292 23.20 -21.75 -7.32
C GLU A 292 21.87 -22.19 -6.71
N LYS A 293 21.91 -22.87 -5.56
CA LYS A 293 20.72 -23.35 -4.83
C LYS A 293 20.12 -22.29 -3.90
N LEU A 294 20.76 -21.13 -3.77
CA LEU A 294 20.28 -20.00 -2.98
C LEU A 294 19.40 -19.06 -3.81
N LYS A 295 18.97 -19.41 -5.02
CA LYS A 295 18.00 -18.58 -5.75
C LYS A 295 16.56 -18.87 -5.27
N LEU A 296 15.71 -17.86 -5.31
CA LEU A 296 14.26 -17.94 -5.02
C LEU A 296 13.58 -18.97 -5.92
#